data_AF-A0A0F9T756-F1
#
_entry.id   AF-A0A0F9T756-F1
#
_cell.length_a   1.000
_cell.length_b   1.000
_cell.length_c   1.000
_cell.angle_alpha   90.00
_cell.angle_beta   90.00
_cell.angle_gamma   90.00
#
_symmetry.space_group_name_H-M   'P 1'
#
loop_
_entity.id
_entity.type
_entity.pdbx_description
1 polymer ?
#
loop_
_entity_poly.entity_id
_entity_poly.type
_entity_poly.pdbx_seq_one_letter_code
_entity_poly.pdbx_strand_id
1 'polypeptide(L)'
;MTNPVRDLYNVVVGTVTAGKPVVPDEEGGLDTFKAKKGSHLGLQVQSNDKQVRINHRSYDNATGDTIGYTSKPNQTVTTTGDVYGAQMQPRVQAAVGANRLVGYQAAPIIKGSSGVSGTITNGVQCFRAELTDEAGAGKTFSDDLVGFDVRGIAMVSGHTFDSNVHTVGFRMASSENSKTWDAVLKLSGTQGGVWNDDPTTELNLPGGTVKGYIKVIVNNVNKYIALYDIGNLAD
;
A
#
# COMPACT_ATOMS: atom_id res chain seq x y z
N MET A 1 -47.76 -39.27 38.18
CA MET A 1 -47.59 -38.34 37.05
C MET A 1 -46.26 -37.65 37.22
N THR A 2 -45.22 -38.20 36.61
CA THR A 2 -43.85 -37.68 36.69
C THR A 2 -43.68 -36.61 35.61
N ASN A 3 -43.37 -35.39 36.05
CA ASN A 3 -43.10 -34.26 35.18
C ASN A 3 -41.77 -34.51 34.44
N PRO A 4 -41.70 -34.51 33.10
CA PRO A 4 -40.43 -34.70 32.42
C PRO A 4 -39.56 -33.45 32.63
N VAL A 5 -38.42 -33.65 33.28
CA VAL A 5 -37.36 -32.66 33.39
C VAL A 5 -36.96 -32.27 31.97
N ARG A 6 -37.09 -30.97 31.64
CA ARG A 6 -36.50 -30.38 30.45
C ARG A 6 -34.99 -30.63 30.51
N ASP A 7 -34.48 -31.48 29.63
CA ASP A 7 -33.06 -31.47 29.28
C ASP A 7 -32.74 -30.10 28.67
N LEU A 8 -32.21 -29.23 29.51
CA LEU A 8 -31.50 -28.05 29.07
C LEU A 8 -30.29 -28.56 28.28
N TYR A 9 -30.39 -28.52 26.95
CA TYR A 9 -29.24 -28.51 26.08
C TYR A 9 -28.35 -27.34 26.54
N ASN A 10 -27.35 -27.66 27.35
CA ASN A 10 -26.21 -26.79 27.55
C ASN A 10 -25.55 -26.66 26.19
N VAL A 11 -25.86 -25.59 25.47
CA VAL A 11 -24.95 -25.07 24.45
C VAL A 11 -23.69 -24.73 25.22
N VAL A 12 -22.72 -25.64 25.20
CA VAL A 12 -21.36 -25.37 25.63
C VAL A 12 -20.85 -24.31 24.67
N VAL A 13 -21.01 -23.04 25.04
CA VAL A 13 -20.17 -21.98 24.49
C VAL A 13 -18.79 -22.34 25.01
N GLY A 14 -18.00 -23.02 24.16
CA GLY A 14 -16.67 -23.50 24.51
C GLY A 14 -15.90 -22.37 25.16
N THR A 15 -15.65 -22.49 26.46
CA THR A 15 -14.71 -21.62 27.16
C THR A 15 -13.36 -22.06 26.64
N VAL A 16 -12.82 -21.34 25.66
CA VAL A 16 -11.47 -21.61 25.14
C VAL A 16 -10.52 -21.37 26.30
N THR A 17 -9.96 -22.46 26.82
CA THR A 17 -8.95 -22.39 27.88
C THR A 17 -7.72 -21.68 27.32
N ALA A 18 -7.21 -20.68 28.03
CA ALA A 18 -5.99 -19.98 27.65
C ALA A 18 -4.87 -20.99 27.33
N GLY A 19 -4.27 -20.87 26.14
CA GLY A 19 -3.17 -21.75 25.70
C GLY A 19 -3.59 -22.98 24.88
N LYS A 20 -4.88 -23.25 24.66
CA LYS A 20 -5.31 -24.26 23.68
C LYS A 20 -5.74 -23.60 22.35
N PRO A 21 -5.25 -24.07 21.19
CA PRO A 21 -5.76 -23.60 19.91
C PRO A 21 -7.26 -23.91 19.82
N VAL A 22 -8.04 -22.97 19.32
CA VAL A 22 -9.37 -23.29 18.79
C VAL A 22 -9.12 -24.11 17.54
N VAL A 23 -9.36 -25.42 17.63
CA VAL A 23 -9.32 -26.33 16.49
C VAL A 23 -10.76 -26.37 15.98
N PRO A 24 -11.05 -25.87 14.77
CA PRO A 24 -12.32 -26.10 14.11
C PRO A 24 -12.59 -27.60 14.09
N ASP A 25 -13.86 -27.98 14.23
CA ASP A 25 -14.29 -29.36 14.08
C ASP A 25 -13.72 -29.99 12.79
N GLU A 26 -13.39 -31.27 12.84
CA GLU A 26 -12.68 -31.99 11.76
C GLU A 26 -13.52 -32.16 10.47
N GLU A 27 -14.71 -31.55 10.38
CA GLU A 27 -15.60 -31.63 9.23
C GLU A 27 -15.76 -30.28 8.51
N GLY A 28 -14.74 -29.92 7.72
CA GLY A 28 -14.93 -29.23 6.43
C GLY A 28 -15.74 -27.92 6.39
N GLY A 29 -15.78 -27.12 7.47
CA GLY A 29 -16.49 -25.84 7.53
C GLY A 29 -15.57 -24.62 7.65
N LEU A 30 -16.02 -23.48 7.12
CA LEU A 30 -15.36 -22.17 7.34
C LEU A 30 -15.75 -21.60 8.69
N ASP A 31 -14.88 -21.75 9.68
CA ASP A 31 -15.00 -21.02 10.95
C ASP A 31 -14.91 -19.52 10.74
N THR A 32 -16.01 -18.81 11.04
CA THR A 32 -16.05 -17.36 10.92
C THR A 32 -15.94 -16.70 12.29
N PHE A 33 -14.86 -15.96 12.52
CA PHE A 33 -14.70 -15.13 13.71
C PHE A 33 -15.35 -13.75 13.49
N LYS A 34 -16.44 -13.47 14.22
CA LYS A 34 -17.14 -12.17 14.18
C LYS A 34 -17.06 -11.49 15.55
N ALA A 35 -16.84 -10.18 15.57
CA ALA A 35 -17.03 -9.39 16.78
C ALA A 35 -18.50 -9.35 17.19
N LYS A 36 -18.75 -9.19 18.49
CA LYS A 36 -20.08 -8.86 18.99
C LYS A 36 -20.54 -7.53 18.40
N LYS A 37 -21.86 -7.39 18.15
CA LYS A 37 -22.46 -6.11 17.74
C LYS A 37 -22.04 -4.99 18.69
N GLY A 38 -21.58 -3.88 18.13
CA GLY A 38 -21.10 -2.71 18.89
C GLY A 38 -19.68 -2.87 19.47
N SER A 39 -18.93 -3.88 19.04
CA SER A 39 -17.54 -4.11 19.47
C SER A 39 -16.62 -4.33 18.27
N HIS A 40 -15.31 -4.16 18.50
CA HIS A 40 -14.28 -4.46 17.51
C HIS A 40 -13.75 -5.89 17.67
N LEU A 41 -13.32 -6.49 16.56
CA LEU A 41 -12.54 -7.73 16.62
C LEU A 41 -11.07 -7.35 16.89
N GLY A 42 -10.55 -7.77 18.03
CA GLY A 42 -9.14 -7.60 18.37
C GLY A 42 -8.36 -8.90 18.12
N LEU A 43 -7.24 -8.81 17.40
CA LEU A 43 -6.27 -9.90 17.27
C LEU A 43 -5.00 -9.50 18.00
N GLN A 44 -4.66 -10.25 19.04
CA GLN A 44 -3.47 -10.00 19.86
C GLN A 44 -2.87 -11.32 20.32
N VAL A 45 -1.55 -11.35 20.43
CA VAL A 45 -0.85 -12.45 21.09
C VAL A 45 -0.78 -12.16 22.59
N GLN A 46 -0.88 -13.20 23.41
CA GLN A 46 -0.75 -13.05 24.86
C GLN A 46 0.70 -12.80 25.30
N SER A 47 1.67 -13.31 24.53
CA SER A 47 3.09 -13.17 24.84
C SER A 47 3.74 -12.08 23.99
N ASN A 48 4.58 -11.27 24.63
CA ASN A 48 5.24 -10.11 24.02
C ASN A 48 6.31 -10.47 22.98
N ASP A 49 6.76 -11.73 22.96
CA ASP A 49 7.78 -12.24 22.03
C ASP A 49 7.16 -12.91 20.78
N LYS A 50 5.83 -12.90 20.65
CA LYS A 50 5.10 -13.50 19.52
C LYS A 50 4.48 -12.43 18.63
N GLN A 51 4.00 -12.87 17.47
CA GLN A 51 3.37 -12.00 16.48
C GLN A 51 2.10 -12.64 15.94
N VAL A 52 1.15 -11.81 15.52
CA VAL A 52 0.00 -12.25 14.71
C VAL A 52 0.50 -12.46 13.27
N ARG A 53 0.20 -13.62 12.67
CA ARG A 53 0.50 -13.94 11.26
C ARG A 53 -0.82 -14.22 10.54
N ILE A 54 -1.03 -13.59 9.39
CA ILE A 54 -2.22 -13.78 8.55
C ILE A 54 -1.77 -14.48 7.26
N ASN A 55 -2.42 -15.60 6.92
CA ASN A 55 -2.15 -16.39 5.71
C ASN A 55 -0.65 -16.70 5.47
N HIS A 56 0.09 -16.96 6.56
CA HIS A 56 1.49 -17.38 6.50
C HIS A 56 1.57 -18.91 6.30
N ARG A 57 1.50 -19.34 5.04
CA ARG A 57 1.54 -20.76 4.65
C ARG A 57 2.22 -20.93 3.30
N SER A 58 2.55 -22.17 2.98
CA SER A 58 2.92 -22.57 1.62
C SER A 58 1.66 -22.90 0.81
N TYR A 59 1.74 -22.63 -0.49
CA TYR A 59 0.72 -22.94 -1.48
C TYR A 59 1.33 -23.92 -2.48
N ASP A 60 0.57 -24.96 -2.84
CA ASP A 60 0.93 -26.06 -3.72
C ASP A 60 0.02 -26.13 -4.97
N ASN A 61 -0.95 -25.22 -5.09
CA ASN A 61 -1.83 -25.14 -6.25
C ASN A 61 -1.06 -24.67 -7.50
N ALA A 62 -1.23 -25.40 -8.60
CA ALA A 62 -0.60 -25.09 -9.89
C ALA A 62 -1.33 -24.01 -10.70
N THR A 63 -2.59 -23.70 -10.35
CA THR A 63 -3.44 -22.75 -11.06
C THR A 63 -4.20 -21.86 -10.07
N GLY A 64 -4.66 -20.69 -10.56
CA GLY A 64 -5.40 -19.70 -9.77
C GLY A 64 -4.51 -18.75 -8.96
N ASP A 65 -5.13 -17.72 -8.39
CA ASP A 65 -4.44 -16.68 -7.64
C ASP A 65 -4.24 -17.05 -6.17
N THR A 66 -3.06 -16.73 -5.64
CA THR A 66 -2.78 -16.81 -4.21
C THR A 66 -2.90 -15.43 -3.57
N ILE A 67 -3.93 -15.23 -2.74
CA ILE A 67 -4.22 -13.94 -2.10
C ILE A 67 -3.96 -14.03 -0.59
N GLY A 68 -3.03 -13.21 -0.09
CA GLY A 68 -2.66 -13.19 1.32
C GLY A 68 -3.63 -12.41 2.22
N TYR A 69 -4.23 -11.32 1.74
CA TYR A 69 -5.22 -10.52 2.48
C TYR A 69 -6.02 -9.65 1.51
N THR A 70 -7.29 -9.41 1.81
CA THR A 70 -8.13 -8.47 1.07
C THR A 70 -8.99 -7.65 2.03
N SER A 71 -9.09 -6.34 1.78
CA SER A 71 -10.01 -5.43 2.46
C SER A 71 -10.85 -4.73 1.40
N LYS A 72 -12.17 -4.93 1.46
CA LYS A 72 -13.13 -4.37 0.48
C LYS A 72 -14.36 -3.80 1.21
N PRO A 73 -14.20 -2.79 2.07
CA PRO A 73 -15.35 -2.13 2.68
C PRO A 73 -16.21 -1.51 1.58
N ASN A 74 -17.52 -1.71 1.68
CA ASN A 74 -18.50 -1.17 0.74
C ASN A 74 -19.62 -0.47 1.52
N GLN A 75 -19.60 0.85 1.52
CA GLN A 75 -20.61 1.67 2.18
C GLN A 75 -21.84 1.79 1.28
N THR A 76 -22.93 1.15 1.67
CA THR A 76 -24.15 1.02 0.84
C THR A 76 -25.19 2.11 1.09
N VAL A 77 -24.96 3.00 2.06
CA VAL A 77 -25.84 4.13 2.39
C VAL A 77 -25.03 5.41 2.54
N THR A 78 -25.62 6.56 2.23
CA THR A 78 -24.94 7.85 2.39
C THR A 78 -24.46 8.02 3.82
N THR A 79 -23.19 8.37 3.98
CA THR A 79 -22.55 8.67 5.26
C THR A 79 -21.85 10.01 5.19
N THR A 80 -21.72 10.68 6.33
CA THR A 80 -20.88 11.89 6.49
C THR A 80 -19.47 11.55 6.94
N GLY A 81 -19.17 10.28 7.22
CA GLY A 81 -17.84 9.80 7.62
C GLY A 81 -17.05 9.19 6.47
N ASP A 82 -15.77 8.91 6.72
CA ASP A 82 -14.85 8.36 5.71
C ASP A 82 -14.95 6.84 5.59
N VAL A 83 -14.58 6.31 4.42
CA VAL A 83 -14.42 4.87 4.17
C VAL A 83 -12.94 4.56 4.02
N TYR A 84 -12.37 3.84 4.99
CA TYR A 84 -10.96 3.45 4.97
C TYR A 84 -10.80 1.96 4.63
N GLY A 85 -9.91 1.64 3.68
CA GLY A 85 -9.54 0.26 3.35
C GLY A 85 -8.56 -0.36 4.35
N ALA A 86 -7.57 0.42 4.81
CA ALA A 86 -6.59 0.02 5.82
C ALA A 86 -6.00 1.26 6.50
N GLN A 87 -5.66 1.16 7.78
CA GLN A 87 -4.96 2.20 8.53
C GLN A 87 -3.88 1.55 9.42
N MET A 88 -2.65 2.07 9.36
CA MET A 88 -1.50 1.57 10.11
C MET A 88 -0.79 2.72 10.80
N GLN A 89 -0.61 2.62 12.12
CA GLN A 89 0.01 3.68 12.94
C GLN A 89 0.86 3.06 14.05
N PRO A 90 2.04 2.51 13.74
CA PRO A 90 2.96 2.08 14.79
C PRO A 90 3.49 3.29 15.56
N ARG A 91 3.76 3.10 16.85
CA ARG A 91 4.21 4.17 17.76
C ARG A 91 5.30 3.63 18.67
N VAL A 92 6.16 4.53 19.13
CA VAL A 92 7.11 4.28 20.22
C VAL A 92 6.70 5.20 21.37
N GLN A 93 6.61 4.66 22.57
CA GLN A 93 6.20 5.42 23.75
C GLN A 93 7.26 6.48 24.10
N ALA A 94 6.82 7.55 24.77
CA ALA A 94 7.73 8.56 25.29
C ALA A 94 8.86 7.93 26.13
N ALA A 95 10.09 8.44 25.94
CA ALA A 95 11.32 7.97 26.59
C ALA A 95 11.73 6.51 26.28
N VAL A 96 11.15 5.86 25.26
CA VAL A 96 11.57 4.53 24.78
C VAL A 96 12.33 4.68 23.47
N GLY A 97 13.48 4.02 23.37
CA GLY A 97 14.25 3.93 22.12
C GLY A 97 13.77 2.78 21.22
N ALA A 98 13.86 2.96 19.91
CA ALA A 98 13.69 1.89 18.94
C ALA A 98 14.74 2.02 17.84
N ASN A 99 15.28 0.90 17.36
CA ASN A 99 16.26 0.91 16.27
C ASN A 99 15.65 1.42 14.96
N ARG A 100 14.35 1.15 14.73
CA ARG A 100 13.60 1.56 13.55
C ARG A 100 12.10 1.51 13.83
N LEU A 101 11.36 2.50 13.33
CA LEU A 101 9.89 2.50 13.31
C LEU A 101 9.43 2.43 11.84
N VAL A 102 8.63 1.41 11.48
CA VAL A 102 8.18 1.17 10.10
C VAL A 102 6.67 1.01 10.08
N GLY A 103 5.97 1.90 9.36
CA GLY A 103 4.51 1.85 9.16
C GLY A 103 4.04 0.67 8.32
N TYR A 104 4.63 0.55 7.13
CA TYR A 104 4.33 -0.51 6.17
C TYR A 104 5.61 -0.92 5.46
N GLN A 105 5.75 -2.22 5.20
CA GLN A 105 6.86 -2.78 4.44
C GLN A 105 6.32 -3.80 3.45
N ALA A 106 6.42 -3.49 2.15
CA ALA A 106 6.27 -4.46 1.08
C ALA A 106 7.65 -4.86 0.58
N ALA A 107 8.03 -6.12 0.80
CA ALA A 107 9.33 -6.65 0.44
C ALA A 107 9.17 -8.07 -0.14
N PRO A 108 8.77 -8.20 -1.41
CA PRO A 108 8.72 -9.49 -2.06
C PRO A 108 10.12 -10.13 -2.08
N ILE A 109 10.19 -11.42 -1.75
CA ILE A 109 11.43 -12.20 -1.77
C ILE A 109 11.34 -13.18 -2.94
N ILE A 110 12.18 -12.97 -3.94
CA ILE A 110 12.33 -13.90 -5.06
C ILE A 110 13.33 -14.98 -4.61
N LYS A 111 12.85 -16.20 -4.43
CA LYS A 111 13.70 -17.35 -4.08
C LYS A 111 14.08 -18.09 -5.37
N GLY A 112 15.33 -18.52 -5.43
CA GLY A 112 15.84 -19.36 -6.51
C GLY A 112 16.92 -20.29 -5.99
N SER A 113 17.21 -21.34 -6.75
CA SER A 113 18.33 -22.25 -6.49
C SER A 113 19.05 -22.52 -7.80
N SER A 114 20.36 -22.75 -7.74
CA SER A 114 21.15 -23.05 -8.93
C SER A 114 20.56 -24.24 -9.70
N GLY A 115 20.36 -24.09 -11.01
CA GLY A 115 19.79 -25.13 -11.87
C GLY A 115 18.25 -25.25 -11.88
N VAL A 116 17.53 -24.43 -11.10
CA VAL A 116 16.06 -24.38 -11.10
C VAL A 116 15.60 -22.99 -11.52
N SER A 117 15.03 -22.87 -12.73
CA SER A 117 14.48 -21.62 -13.26
C SER A 117 12.96 -21.57 -13.11
N GLY A 118 12.44 -20.49 -12.53
CA GLY A 118 11.04 -20.10 -12.63
C GLY A 118 10.94 -18.75 -13.32
N THR A 119 9.96 -18.57 -14.20
CA THR A 119 9.74 -17.31 -14.92
C THR A 119 8.60 -16.54 -14.30
N ILE A 120 8.86 -15.27 -13.93
CA ILE A 120 7.81 -14.31 -13.59
C ILE A 120 7.52 -13.49 -14.84
N THR A 121 6.44 -13.82 -15.56
CA THR A 121 6.16 -13.28 -16.89
C THR A 121 5.68 -11.83 -16.89
N ASN A 122 5.01 -11.38 -15.82
CA ASN A 122 4.36 -10.07 -15.75
C ASN A 122 5.06 -9.07 -14.80
N GLY A 123 6.30 -9.37 -14.42
CA GLY A 123 7.10 -8.53 -13.54
C GLY A 123 6.75 -8.64 -12.05
N VAL A 124 7.48 -7.89 -11.23
CA VAL A 124 7.31 -7.84 -9.77
C VAL A 124 7.06 -6.40 -9.35
N GLN A 125 5.97 -6.19 -8.61
CA GLN A 125 5.58 -4.88 -8.09
C GLN A 125 5.53 -4.96 -6.56
N CYS A 126 6.21 -4.04 -5.87
CA CYS A 126 6.16 -3.98 -4.40
C CYS A 126 4.93 -3.20 -3.92
N PHE A 127 4.54 -2.16 -4.66
CA PHE A 127 3.39 -1.33 -4.34
C PHE A 127 2.72 -0.90 -5.64
N ARG A 128 1.39 -0.99 -5.69
CA ARG A 128 0.55 -0.52 -6.79
C ARG A 128 -0.66 0.18 -6.17
N ALA A 129 -0.85 1.43 -6.55
CA ALA A 129 -2.02 2.22 -6.19
C ALA A 129 -2.72 2.64 -7.47
N GLU A 130 -4.02 2.35 -7.56
CA GLU A 130 -4.83 2.65 -8.74
C GLU A 130 -6.15 3.25 -8.32
N LEU A 131 -6.50 4.34 -8.99
CA LEU A 131 -7.83 4.94 -8.94
C LEU A 131 -8.54 4.56 -10.23
N THR A 132 -9.72 3.95 -10.10
CA THR A 132 -10.53 3.52 -11.24
C THR A 132 -12.00 3.81 -10.98
N ASP A 133 -12.76 4.03 -12.05
CA ASP A 133 -14.22 4.06 -12.04
C ASP A 133 -14.70 2.81 -12.77
N GLU A 134 -15.30 1.89 -12.02
CA GLU A 134 -15.78 0.61 -12.53
C GLU A 134 -17.07 0.74 -13.36
N ALA A 135 -17.83 1.83 -13.19
CA ALA A 135 -19.20 1.95 -13.73
C ALA A 135 -19.43 3.15 -14.65
N GLY A 136 -18.53 4.14 -14.68
CA GLY A 136 -18.63 5.33 -15.55
C GLY A 136 -19.83 6.24 -15.23
N ALA A 137 -20.55 5.97 -14.15
CA ALA A 137 -21.71 6.74 -13.70
C ALA A 137 -21.22 7.86 -12.78
N GLY A 138 -21.24 9.09 -13.30
CA GLY A 138 -20.56 10.25 -12.73
C GLY A 138 -20.64 10.39 -11.20
N LYS A 139 -19.48 10.66 -10.59
CA LYS A 139 -19.33 11.11 -9.20
C LYS A 139 -18.75 12.51 -9.18
N THR A 140 -19.27 13.36 -8.31
CA THR A 140 -18.71 14.69 -8.07
C THR A 140 -17.67 14.58 -6.95
N PHE A 141 -16.44 14.96 -7.25
CA PHE A 141 -15.37 15.16 -6.27
C PHE A 141 -15.24 16.66 -6.03
N SER A 142 -15.48 17.11 -4.80
CA SER A 142 -15.44 18.54 -4.45
C SER A 142 -14.02 19.07 -4.24
N ASP A 143 -13.08 18.17 -3.95
CA ASP A 143 -11.66 18.44 -3.73
C ASP A 143 -10.80 17.60 -4.70
N ASP A 144 -9.48 17.60 -4.49
CA ASP A 144 -8.52 16.88 -5.32
C ASP A 144 -8.73 15.36 -5.30
N LEU A 145 -8.64 14.74 -6.48
CA LEU A 145 -8.56 13.29 -6.63
C LEU A 145 -7.09 12.86 -6.64
N VAL A 146 -6.61 12.28 -5.54
CA VAL A 146 -5.19 11.94 -5.33
C VAL A 146 -4.97 10.42 -5.28
N GLY A 147 -4.17 9.89 -6.21
CA GLY A 147 -3.86 8.44 -6.26
C GLY A 147 -2.76 7.99 -5.31
N PHE A 148 -1.84 8.89 -4.97
CA PHE A 148 -0.76 8.63 -4.01
C PHE A 148 -0.32 9.97 -3.39
N ASP A 149 -0.46 10.09 -2.07
CA ASP A 149 0.00 11.26 -1.31
C ASP A 149 1.13 10.85 -0.35
N VAL A 150 2.20 11.65 -0.32
CA VAL A 150 3.32 11.50 0.60
C VAL A 150 3.52 12.80 1.35
N ARG A 151 3.14 12.78 2.63
CA ARG A 151 3.33 13.91 3.53
C ARG A 151 4.35 13.61 4.60
N GLY A 152 5.45 14.37 4.61
CA GLY A 152 6.39 14.40 5.73
C GLY A 152 6.04 15.52 6.69
N ILE A 153 5.50 15.20 7.87
CA ILE A 153 5.34 16.16 8.95
C ILE A 153 6.44 15.89 9.98
N ALA A 154 7.59 16.54 9.83
CA ALA A 154 8.52 16.68 10.94
C ALA A 154 7.96 17.80 11.83
N MET A 155 7.31 17.49 12.95
CA MET A 155 7.03 18.54 13.94
C MET A 155 8.34 18.83 14.69
N VAL A 156 8.84 20.05 14.50
CA VAL A 156 10.26 20.44 14.64
C VAL A 156 10.64 20.96 16.04
N SER A 157 9.78 20.80 17.05
CA SER A 157 10.12 21.23 18.41
C SER A 157 10.55 20.04 19.27
N GLY A 158 11.85 19.95 19.57
CA GLY A 158 12.41 18.95 20.49
C GLY A 158 13.03 17.70 19.85
N HIS A 159 13.08 17.60 18.51
CA HIS A 159 13.73 16.49 17.81
C HIS A 159 14.99 16.97 17.07
N THR A 160 16.08 16.20 17.19
CA THR A 160 17.33 16.42 16.43
C THR A 160 17.41 15.42 15.29
N PHE A 161 17.66 15.90 14.08
CA PHE A 161 17.94 15.08 12.90
C PHE A 161 19.42 15.25 12.52
N ASP A 162 20.23 14.22 12.74
CA ASP A 162 21.68 14.25 12.46
C ASP A 162 22.02 14.06 10.96
N SER A 163 21.01 14.01 10.09
CA SER A 163 21.14 13.73 8.65
C SER A 163 19.99 14.36 7.85
N ASN A 164 20.06 14.24 6.53
CA ASN A 164 19.05 14.79 5.63
C ASN A 164 17.66 14.17 5.85
N VAL A 165 16.62 15.02 5.76
CA VAL A 165 15.22 14.62 5.79
C VAL A 165 14.69 14.58 4.37
N HIS A 166 14.16 13.42 3.96
CA HIS A 166 13.55 13.22 2.65
C HIS A 166 12.15 12.63 2.83
N THR A 167 11.16 13.15 2.09
CA THR A 167 9.81 12.55 2.03
C THR A 167 9.76 11.32 1.14
N VAL A 168 10.53 11.35 0.05
CA VAL A 168 10.72 10.23 -0.88
C VAL A 168 12.21 10.00 -1.07
N GLY A 169 12.67 8.75 -0.90
CA GLY A 169 14.07 8.38 -1.05
C GLY A 169 14.23 7.11 -1.87
N PHE A 170 15.10 7.17 -2.87
CA PHE A 170 15.45 6.06 -3.74
C PHE A 170 16.84 5.54 -3.36
N ARG A 171 16.97 4.23 -3.11
CA ARG A 171 18.25 3.60 -2.69
C ARG A 171 18.47 2.32 -3.48
N MET A 172 19.71 2.10 -3.91
CA MET A 172 20.13 0.87 -4.59
C MET A 172 20.83 -0.05 -3.60
N ALA A 173 20.53 -1.34 -3.66
CA ALA A 173 21.31 -2.35 -2.96
C ALA A 173 22.60 -2.61 -3.76
N SER A 174 23.76 -2.49 -3.12
CA SER A 174 25.05 -2.87 -3.70
C SER A 174 25.16 -4.39 -3.72
N SER A 175 24.78 -5.03 -4.83
CA SER A 175 24.97 -6.47 -5.02
C SER A 175 25.65 -6.74 -6.35
N GLU A 176 26.36 -7.86 -6.44
CA GLU A 176 27.22 -8.21 -7.58
C GLU A 176 26.49 -8.39 -8.92
N ASN A 177 25.16 -8.38 -8.94
CA ASN A 177 24.33 -8.51 -10.15
C ASN A 177 23.18 -7.49 -10.24
N SER A 178 23.24 -6.37 -9.52
CA SER A 178 22.28 -5.28 -9.70
C SER A 178 22.50 -4.61 -11.05
N LYS A 179 21.49 -4.61 -11.92
CA LYS A 179 21.52 -3.77 -13.14
C LYS A 179 21.43 -2.29 -12.77
N THR A 180 22.06 -1.45 -13.58
CA THR A 180 21.85 0.01 -13.54
C THR A 180 20.38 0.32 -13.78
N TRP A 181 19.88 1.38 -13.14
CA TRP A 181 18.50 1.83 -13.37
C TRP A 181 18.40 2.44 -14.77
N ASP A 182 17.35 2.08 -15.51
CA ASP A 182 17.06 2.69 -16.81
C ASP A 182 16.40 4.07 -16.65
N ALA A 183 15.58 4.25 -15.62
CA ALA A 183 14.93 5.53 -15.28
C ALA A 183 14.45 5.56 -13.82
N VAL A 184 14.30 6.77 -13.26
CA VAL A 184 13.65 6.99 -11.94
C VAL A 184 12.13 7.04 -12.06
N LEU A 185 11.61 7.56 -13.17
CA LEU A 185 10.18 7.67 -13.47
C LEU A 185 9.94 7.31 -14.93
N LYS A 186 8.95 6.44 -15.19
CA LYS A 186 8.49 6.10 -16.54
C LYS A 186 7.07 6.61 -16.72
N LEU A 187 6.86 7.42 -17.75
CA LEU A 187 5.57 8.00 -18.14
C LEU A 187 5.12 7.31 -19.42
N SER A 188 3.88 6.81 -19.48
CA SER A 188 3.43 5.87 -20.52
C SER A 188 2.73 6.51 -21.73
N GLY A 189 2.73 7.84 -21.83
CA GLY A 189 2.15 8.58 -22.96
C GLY A 189 2.39 10.09 -22.80
N THR A 190 2.12 10.89 -23.83
CA THR A 190 2.27 12.35 -23.79
C THR A 190 1.02 13.01 -23.18
N GLN A 191 1.20 13.90 -22.19
CA GLN A 191 0.08 14.62 -21.56
C GLN A 191 0.34 16.13 -21.61
N GLY A 192 -0.35 16.80 -22.55
CA GLY A 192 -0.25 18.24 -22.75
C GLY A 192 -0.38 19.03 -21.44
N GLY A 193 0.56 19.95 -21.22
CA GLY A 193 0.57 20.79 -20.03
C GLY A 193 1.04 20.11 -18.73
N VAL A 194 1.42 18.83 -18.74
CA VAL A 194 1.93 18.11 -17.54
C VAL A 194 3.36 17.62 -17.77
N TRP A 195 3.61 16.89 -18.85
CA TRP A 195 4.96 16.57 -19.32
C TRP A 195 4.92 16.42 -20.84
N ASN A 196 6.04 16.75 -21.47
CA ASN A 196 6.14 16.69 -22.91
C ASN A 196 7.54 16.23 -23.33
N ASP A 197 7.54 15.31 -24.29
CA ASP A 197 8.72 14.84 -25.01
C ASP A 197 8.75 15.32 -26.46
N ASP A 198 7.66 15.91 -26.97
CA ASP A 198 7.51 16.36 -28.35
C ASP A 198 7.92 17.83 -28.53
N PRO A 199 9.08 18.10 -29.16
CA PRO A 199 9.58 19.45 -29.41
C PRO A 199 8.65 20.33 -30.28
N THR A 200 7.69 19.74 -31.00
CA THR A 200 6.92 20.45 -32.04
C THR A 200 5.63 21.13 -31.56
N THR A 201 5.20 20.89 -30.32
CA THR A 201 3.88 21.33 -29.82
C THR A 201 3.93 22.40 -28.73
N GLU A 202 5.09 22.98 -28.45
CA GLU A 202 5.28 23.94 -27.36
C GLU A 202 5.01 25.40 -27.71
N LEU A 203 4.71 26.21 -26.69
CA LEU A 203 4.55 27.66 -26.76
C LEU A 203 5.69 28.29 -27.58
N ASN A 204 5.38 28.68 -28.82
CA ASN A 204 6.20 29.55 -29.65
C ASN A 204 6.38 30.90 -28.92
N LEU A 205 7.33 30.97 -27.99
CA LEU A 205 7.90 32.24 -27.59
C LEU A 205 8.79 32.69 -28.74
N PRO A 206 8.57 33.90 -29.32
CA PRO A 206 9.39 34.38 -30.42
C PRO A 206 10.88 34.39 -30.01
N GLY A 207 11.68 33.51 -30.62
CA GLY A 207 13.13 33.36 -30.35
C GLY A 207 13.54 32.27 -29.34
N GLY A 208 12.70 31.26 -29.08
CA GLY A 208 12.94 30.24 -28.04
C GLY A 208 13.45 28.87 -28.52
N THR A 209 14.50 28.41 -27.85
CA THR A 209 15.08 27.06 -27.74
C THR A 209 14.02 26.00 -27.34
N VAL A 210 14.03 24.81 -27.96
CA VAL A 210 12.99 23.77 -27.76
C VAL A 210 13.28 22.91 -26.52
N LYS A 211 12.28 22.66 -25.63
CA LYS A 211 12.54 22.10 -24.28
C LYS A 211 11.54 21.05 -23.82
N GLY A 212 11.93 19.77 -23.79
CA GLY A 212 11.17 18.79 -23.00
C GLY A 212 11.10 19.20 -21.52
N TYR A 213 9.97 18.96 -20.85
CA TYR A 213 9.76 19.42 -19.46
C TYR A 213 8.92 18.48 -18.60
N ILE A 214 9.05 18.64 -17.28
CA ILE A 214 8.10 18.16 -16.26
C ILE A 214 7.51 19.37 -15.54
N LYS A 215 6.18 19.48 -15.53
CA LYS A 215 5.49 20.52 -14.75
C LYS A 215 5.46 20.15 -13.27
N VAL A 216 5.73 21.13 -12.42
CA VAL A 216 5.59 21.08 -10.96
C VAL A 216 4.81 22.30 -10.49
N ILE A 217 3.98 22.17 -9.47
CA ILE A 217 3.20 23.30 -8.91
C ILE A 217 3.88 23.74 -7.62
N VAL A 218 4.18 25.03 -7.51
CA VAL A 218 4.78 25.64 -6.32
C VAL A 218 3.93 26.84 -5.92
N ASN A 219 3.30 26.79 -4.74
CA ASN A 219 2.39 27.84 -4.25
C ASN A 219 1.30 28.21 -5.26
N ASN A 220 0.62 27.20 -5.83
CA ASN A 220 -0.40 27.36 -6.89
C ASN A 220 0.11 27.98 -8.20
N VAL A 221 1.43 28.09 -8.38
CA VAL A 221 2.04 28.57 -9.61
C VAL A 221 2.70 27.41 -10.35
N ASN A 222 2.41 27.31 -11.65
CA ASN A 222 3.09 26.35 -12.52
C ASN A 222 4.57 26.71 -12.63
N LYS A 223 5.42 25.73 -12.38
CA LYS A 223 6.87 25.75 -12.57
C LYS A 223 7.24 24.53 -13.43
N TYR A 224 8.44 24.55 -14.00
CA TYR A 224 8.86 23.53 -14.96
C TYR A 224 10.30 23.11 -14.67
N ILE A 225 10.53 21.80 -14.64
CA ILE A 225 11.86 21.20 -14.63
C ILE A 225 12.18 20.90 -16.09
N ALA A 226 13.21 21.56 -16.63
CA ALA A 226 13.66 21.31 -17.99
C ALA A 226 14.37 19.94 -18.06
N LEU A 227 14.04 19.17 -19.09
CA LEU A 227 14.65 17.86 -19.38
C LEU A 227 15.82 18.01 -20.36
N TYR A 228 15.69 18.90 -21.35
CA TYR A 228 16.75 19.24 -22.30
C TYR A 228 16.52 20.65 -22.87
N ASP A 229 17.54 21.18 -23.54
CA ASP A 229 17.52 22.46 -24.23
C ASP A 229 18.08 22.24 -25.65
N ILE A 230 17.24 22.24 -26.69
CA ILE A 230 17.73 22.23 -28.08
C ILE A 230 17.96 23.68 -28.46
N GLY A 231 19.24 24.10 -28.34
CA GLY A 231 19.80 25.39 -28.78
C GLY A 231 19.02 25.99 -29.97
N ASN A 232 18.84 27.32 -29.95
CA ASN A 232 18.07 28.09 -30.93
C ASN A 232 18.07 27.41 -32.31
N LEU A 233 16.91 27.02 -32.84
CA LEU A 233 16.79 26.50 -34.20
C LEU A 233 17.07 27.65 -35.18
N ALA A 234 18.35 27.99 -35.33
CA ALA A 234 18.89 28.88 -36.33
C ALA A 234 20.21 28.26 -36.80
N ASP A 235 20.11 27.25 -37.66
CA ASP A 235 20.32 27.40 -39.12
C ASP A 235 19.79 26.17 -39.87
#